data_AF-A0A3D0SIR3-F1
#
_entry.id   AF-A0A3D0SIR3-F1
#
_cell.length_a   1.000
_cell.length_b   1.000
_cell.length_c   1.000
_cell.angle_alpha   90.00
_cell.angle_beta   90.00
_cell.angle_gamma   90.00
#
_symmetry.space_group_name_H-M   'P 1'
#
loop_
_entity.id
_entity.type
_entity.pdbx_description
1 polymer ?
#
loop_
_entity_poly.entity_id
_entity_poly.type
_entity_poly.pdbx_seq_one_letter_code
_entity_poly.pdbx_strand_id
1 'polypeptide(L)'
;MTKRRSIGERLNRAKSLEVKQEVARDWAADWEREQKTLITQLEQAVKTDDYDQLCIVTGQLKAVTEKRFNALANVIDKVSGIGNE
;
A
#
# COMPACT_ATOMS: atom_id res chain seq x y z
N MET A 1 14.45 13.19 8.48
CA MET A 1 13.56 12.08 8.03
C MET A 1 13.80 11.82 6.55
N THR A 2 14.39 10.68 6.20
CA THR A 2 14.63 10.32 4.79
C THR A 2 13.29 10.04 4.14
N LYS A 3 12.86 10.85 3.16
CA LYS A 3 11.60 10.62 2.41
C LYS A 3 11.60 9.18 1.87
N ARG A 4 10.67 8.35 2.34
CA ARG A 4 10.43 7.02 1.75
C ARG A 4 10.04 7.24 0.28
N ARG A 5 10.80 6.66 -0.63
CA ARG A 5 10.53 6.74 -2.07
C ARG A 5 9.19 6.09 -2.39
N SER A 6 8.49 6.63 -3.38
CA SER A 6 7.27 6.02 -3.92
C SER A 6 7.56 4.63 -4.50
N ILE A 7 6.53 3.79 -4.60
CA ILE A 7 6.69 2.47 -5.23
C ILE A 7 7.14 2.58 -6.68
N GLY A 8 6.65 3.57 -7.42
CA GLY A 8 7.10 3.83 -8.80
C GLY A 8 8.60 4.13 -8.89
N GLU A 9 9.13 4.98 -8.00
CA GLU A 9 10.57 5.25 -7.94
C GLU A 9 11.39 4.01 -7.55
N ARG A 10 10.87 3.16 -6.66
CA ARG A 10 11.54 1.90 -6.29
C ARG A 10 11.59 0.94 -7.48
N LEU A 11 10.48 0.78 -8.20
CA LEU A 11 10.38 -0.09 -9.39
C LEU A 11 11.22 0.42 -10.56
N ASN A 12 11.28 1.73 -10.79
CA ASN A 12 12.12 2.31 -11.85
C ASN A 12 13.63 2.13 -11.59
N ARG A 13 14.05 2.01 -10.33
CA ARG A 13 15.46 1.79 -9.97
C ARG A 13 15.86 0.30 -9.96
N ALA A 14 14.88 -0.59 -9.90
CA ALA A 14 15.11 -2.02 -9.97
C ALA A 14 15.54 -2.42 -11.38
N LYS A 15 16.79 -2.90 -11.51
CA LYS A 15 17.44 -3.15 -12.81
C LYS A 15 17.05 -4.49 -13.44
N SER A 16 16.55 -5.44 -12.66
CA SER A 16 16.11 -6.76 -13.14
C SER A 16 14.66 -7.01 -12.79
N LEU A 17 14.05 -7.96 -13.51
CA LEU A 17 12.66 -8.37 -13.28
C LEU A 17 12.49 -8.97 -11.88
N GLU A 18 13.46 -9.76 -11.42
CA GLU A 18 13.45 -10.38 -10.09
C GLU A 18 13.40 -9.32 -8.99
N VAL A 19 14.23 -8.27 -9.11
CA VAL A 19 14.24 -7.16 -8.14
C VAL A 19 12.93 -6.35 -8.19
N LYS A 20 12.33 -6.18 -9.37
CA LYS A 20 11.00 -5.54 -9.50
C LYS A 20 9.91 -6.37 -8.81
N GLN A 21 9.93 -7.69 -8.97
CA GLN A 21 9.00 -8.61 -8.31
C GLN A 21 9.16 -8.59 -6.79
N GLU A 22 10.39 -8.58 -6.29
CA GLU A 22 10.69 -8.44 -4.85
C GLU A 22 10.12 -7.13 -4.30
N VAL A 23 10.44 -6.00 -4.95
CA VAL A 23 9.93 -4.68 -4.56
C VAL A 23 8.40 -4.63 -4.55
N ALA A 24 7.74 -5.27 -5.53
CA ALA A 24 6.29 -5.34 -5.60
C ALA A 24 5.69 -6.22 -4.49
N ARG A 25 6.30 -7.38 -4.18
CA ARG A 25 5.89 -8.26 -3.08
C ARG A 25 6.03 -7.56 -1.73
N ASP A 26 7.15 -6.89 -1.48
CA ASP A 26 7.36 -6.10 -0.27
C ASP A 26 6.31 -5.00 -0.12
N TRP A 27 6.01 -4.31 -1.22
CA TRP A 27 5.01 -3.26 -1.22
C TRP A 27 3.60 -3.79 -0.93
N ALA A 28 3.25 -4.97 -1.47
CA ALA A 28 2.00 -5.64 -1.20
C ALA A 28 1.91 -6.14 0.25
N ALA A 29 2.99 -6.73 0.79
CA ALA A 29 3.06 -7.15 2.19
C ALA A 29 2.96 -5.94 3.16
N ASP A 30 3.60 -4.82 2.83
CA ASP A 30 3.47 -3.57 3.58
C ASP A 30 2.04 -3.03 3.56
N TRP A 31 1.36 -3.13 2.41
CA TRP A 31 -0.05 -2.76 2.30
C TRP A 31 -0.93 -3.67 3.15
N GLU A 32 -0.80 -4.99 3.03
CA GLU A 32 -1.58 -5.94 3.82
C GLU A 32 -1.41 -5.70 5.32
N ARG A 33 -0.18 -5.49 5.78
CA ARG A 33 0.12 -5.19 7.19
C ARG A 33 -0.56 -3.91 7.65
N GLU A 34 -0.43 -2.81 6.90
CA GLU A 34 -1.06 -1.53 7.21
C GLU A 34 -2.59 -1.67 7.29
N GLN A 35 -3.19 -2.39 6.33
CA GLN A 35 -4.63 -2.59 6.29
C GLN A 35 -5.14 -3.45 7.45
N LYS A 36 -4.44 -4.55 7.80
CA LYS A 36 -4.75 -5.36 8.98
C LYS A 36 -4.66 -4.56 10.27
N THR A 37 -3.63 -3.72 10.43
CA THR A 37 -3.51 -2.85 11.60
C THR A 37 -4.70 -1.90 11.73
N LEU A 38 -5.13 -1.28 10.64
CA LEU A 38 -6.29 -0.40 10.66
C LEU A 38 -7.59 -1.16 10.95
N ILE A 39 -7.77 -2.37 10.42
CA ILE A 39 -8.92 -3.23 10.76
C ILE A 39 -8.94 -3.54 12.26
N THR A 40 -7.81 -3.93 12.85
CA THR A 40 -7.73 -4.19 14.30
C THR A 40 -8.06 -2.94 15.13
N GLN A 41 -7.62 -1.75 14.68
CA GLN A 41 -7.99 -0.50 15.35
C GLN A 41 -9.49 -0.20 15.23
N LEU A 42 -10.08 -0.50 14.07
CA LEU A 42 -11.52 -0.35 13.85
C LEU A 42 -12.30 -1.28 14.78
N GLU A 43 -11.93 -2.56 14.87
CA GLU A 43 -12.52 -3.53 15.78
C GLU A 43 -12.41 -3.08 17.25
N GLN A 44 -11.27 -2.50 17.63
CA GLN A 44 -11.07 -2.00 18.98
C GLN A 44 -11.96 -0.79 19.27
N ALA A 45 -12.10 0.14 18.33
CA ALA A 45 -12.96 1.31 18.47
C ALA A 45 -14.45 0.91 18.57
N VAL A 46 -14.89 -0.10 17.82
CA VAL A 46 -16.24 -0.68 17.97
C VAL A 46 -16.44 -1.22 19.39
N LYS A 47 -15.47 -1.97 19.93
CA LYS A 47 -15.58 -2.58 21.27
C LYS A 47 -15.67 -1.57 22.40
N THR A 48 -15.16 -0.36 22.21
CA THR A 48 -15.12 0.69 23.24
C THR A 48 -16.11 1.82 22.98
N ASP A 49 -17.02 1.67 22.00
CA ASP A 49 -17.94 2.72 21.55
C ASP A 49 -17.24 4.06 21.23
N ASP A 50 -16.00 3.98 20.72
CA ASP A 50 -15.19 5.15 20.37
C ASP A 50 -15.49 5.59 18.93
N TYR A 51 -16.58 6.36 18.80
CA TYR A 51 -17.08 6.83 17.50
C TYR A 51 -16.10 7.77 16.77
N ASP A 52 -15.34 8.57 17.51
CA ASP A 52 -14.34 9.46 16.93
C ASP A 52 -13.22 8.63 16.28
N GLN A 53 -12.71 7.63 17.00
CA GLN A 53 -11.70 6.73 16.47
C GLN A 53 -12.24 5.90 15.31
N LEU A 54 -13.51 5.48 15.31
CA LEU A 54 -14.15 4.83 14.17
C LEU A 54 -14.11 5.69 12.91
N CYS A 55 -14.46 6.97 13.02
CA CYS A 55 -14.42 7.90 11.90
C CYS A 55 -12.99 8.10 11.37
N ILE A 56 -12.01 8.27 12.27
CA ILE A 56 -10.60 8.45 11.92
C ILE A 56 -10.06 7.22 11.17
N VAL A 57 -10.22 6.03 11.75
CA VAL A 57 -9.70 4.78 11.17
C VAL A 57 -10.38 4.45 9.84
N THR A 58 -11.68 4.72 9.73
CA THR A 58 -12.42 4.55 8.47
C THR A 58 -11.86 5.47 7.37
N GLY A 59 -11.58 6.74 7.70
CA GLY A 59 -10.95 7.68 6.78
C GLY A 59 -9.55 7.22 6.35
N GLN A 60 -8.75 6.70 7.29
CA GLN A 60 -7.43 6.14 6.99
C GLN A 60 -7.50 4.90 6.10
N LEU A 61 -8.44 3.98 6.36
CA LEU A 61 -8.68 2.81 5.51
C LEU A 61 -9.00 3.25 4.08
N LYS A 62 -9.94 4.19 3.90
CA LYS A 62 -10.29 4.72 2.59
C LYS A 62 -9.07 5.30 1.87
N ALA A 63 -8.30 6.14 2.55
CA ALA A 63 -7.11 6.78 1.97
C ALA A 63 -6.03 5.76 1.57
N VAL A 64 -5.77 4.74 2.41
CA VAL A 64 -4.84 3.66 2.08
C VAL A 64 -5.35 2.86 0.89
N THR A 65 -6.62 2.45 0.90
CA THR A 65 -7.24 1.71 -0.20
C THR A 65 -7.11 2.47 -1.52
N GLU A 66 -7.55 3.72 -1.58
CA GLU A 66 -7.47 4.56 -2.80
C GLU A 66 -6.03 4.70 -3.30
N LYS A 67 -5.10 5.05 -2.40
CA LYS A 67 -3.68 5.21 -2.77
C LYS A 67 -3.09 3.93 -3.34
N ARG A 68 -3.46 2.77 -2.79
CA ARG A 68 -2.90 1.47 -3.21
C ARG A 68 -3.52 1.00 -4.52
N PHE A 69 -4.83 1.13 -4.70
CA PHE A 69 -5.50 0.83 -5.97
C PHE A 69 -4.99 1.72 -7.10
N ASN A 70 -4.81 3.02 -6.86
CA ASN A 70 -4.27 3.95 -7.86
C ASN A 70 -2.84 3.58 -8.29
N ALA A 71 -2.04 3.03 -7.37
CA ALA A 71 -0.68 2.59 -7.68
C ALA A 71 -0.62 1.19 -8.31
N LEU A 72 -1.64 0.35 -8.09
CA LEU A 72 -1.62 -1.07 -8.44
C LEU A 72 -1.45 -1.31 -9.94
N ALA A 73 -2.16 -0.56 -10.79
CA ALA A 73 -2.03 -0.68 -12.25
C ALA A 73 -0.58 -0.45 -12.70
N ASN A 74 0.04 0.64 -12.24
CA ASN A 74 1.44 0.94 -12.55
C ASN A 74 2.42 -0.11 -11.98
N VAL A 75 2.12 -0.70 -10.82
CA VAL A 75 2.93 -1.82 -10.29
C VAL A 75 2.85 -3.03 -11.21
N ILE A 76 1.64 -3.40 -11.66
CA ILE A 76 1.42 -4.51 -12.59
C ILE A 76 2.18 -4.26 -13.90
N ASP A 77 2.02 -3.09 -14.52
CA ASP A 77 2.68 -2.77 -15.79
C ASP A 77 4.21 -2.87 -15.70
N LYS A 78 4.77 -2.35 -14.60
CA LYS A 78 6.23 -2.36 -14.36
C LYS A 78 6.79 -3.76 -14.12
N VAL A 79 6.00 -4.66 -13.52
CA VAL A 79 6.40 -6.04 -13.20
C VAL A 79 6.12 -7.00 -14.35
N SER A 80 5.05 -6.80 -15.12
CA SER A 80 4.71 -7.65 -16.27
C SER A 80 5.55 -7.35 -17.52
N GLY A 81 6.29 -6.23 -17.53
CA GLY A 81 7.09 -5.83 -18.69
C GLY A 81 6.27 -5.31 -19.88
N ILE A 82 4.97 -5.05 -19.68
CA ILE A 82 4.02 -4.64 -20.74
C ILE A 82 4.18 -3.15 -21.11
N GLY A 83 5.02 -2.39 -20.40
CA GLY A 83 5.36 -1.02 -20.77
C GLY A 83 6.86 -0.86 -20.95
N ASN A 84 7.34 -1.03 -22.19
CA ASN A 84 8.55 -0.43 -22.77
C ASN A 84 8.64 -0.83 -24.26
N GLU A 85 7.83 -0.20 -25.09
CA GLU A 85 8.21 0.22 -26.45
C GLU A 85 8.36 1.74 -26.43
#